data_AF-A0A8T5XKK2-F1
#
_entry.id   AF-A0A8T5XKK2-F1
#
_cell.length_a   1.000
_cell.length_b   1.000
_cell.length_c   1.000
_cell.angle_alpha   90.00
_cell.angle_beta   90.00
_cell.angle_gamma   90.00
#
_symmetry.space_group_name_H-M   'P 1'
#
loop_
_entity.id
_entity.type
_entity.pdbx_description
1 polymer ?
#
loop_
_entity_poly.entity_id
_entity_poly.type
_entity_poly.pdbx_seq_one_letter_code
_entity_poly.pdbx_strand_id
1 'polypeptide(L)'
;MSKEKGIKVSDIEVNNYINTIKKTITENEKSKEDFNVYLTSLGVSEDEFWNSKKTIKAYRNALMIGKYKGLYRVTIKEKYPNKSHSQIEKLVKKKINEQIAIKRKKIKIKKYQ
;
A
#
# COMPACT_ATOMS: atom_id res chain seq x y z
N MET A 1 6.85 1.92 11.67
CA MET A 1 5.81 2.94 11.45
C MET A 1 4.45 2.29 11.58
N SER A 2 4.11 1.32 10.73
CA SER A 2 2.83 0.61 10.82
C SER A 2 2.75 -0.35 12.01
N LYS A 3 3.80 -1.15 12.26
CA LYS A 3 3.90 -2.03 13.45
C LYS A 3 3.88 -1.28 14.79
N GLU A 4 4.48 -0.09 14.85
CA GLU A 4 4.51 0.77 16.05
C GLU A 4 3.14 1.37 16.39
N LYS A 5 2.21 1.41 15.43
CA LYS A 5 0.81 1.83 15.64
C LYS A 5 -0.16 0.66 15.77
N GLY A 6 0.34 -0.56 15.97
CA GLY A 6 -0.50 -1.76 16.08
C GLY A 6 -1.19 -2.19 14.78
N ILE A 7 -0.86 -1.58 13.63
CA ILE A 7 -1.50 -1.93 12.35
C ILE A 7 -0.98 -3.29 11.91
N LYS A 8 -1.88 -4.27 11.90
CA LYS A 8 -1.67 -5.60 11.36
C LYS A 8 -2.52 -5.77 10.09
N VAL A 9 -1.98 -6.57 9.17
CA VAL A 9 -2.71 -7.05 8.00
C VAL A 9 -2.66 -8.56 8.10
N SER A 10 -3.83 -9.19 8.19
CA SER A 10 -3.94 -10.65 8.25
C SER A 10 -3.77 -11.27 6.87
N ASP A 11 -3.45 -12.56 6.82
CA ASP A 11 -3.33 -13.29 5.55
C ASP A 11 -4.67 -13.34 4.81
N ILE A 12 -5.79 -13.46 5.54
CA ILE A 12 -7.15 -13.40 5.00
C ILE A 12 -7.40 -12.06 4.30
N GLU A 13 -7.00 -10.94 4.91
CA GLU A 13 -7.15 -9.61 4.31
C GLU A 13 -6.34 -9.48 3.01
N VAL A 14 -5.13 -10.04 2.98
CA VAL A 14 -4.30 -10.04 1.77
C VAL A 14 -4.97 -10.86 0.66
N ASN A 15 -5.44 -12.08 0.99
CA ASN A 15 -6.08 -12.95 0.01
C ASN A 15 -7.38 -12.37 -0.53
N ASN A 16 -8.21 -11.78 0.33
CA ASN A 16 -9.43 -11.10 -0.09
C ASN A 16 -9.11 -9.93 -1.02
N TYR A 17 -8.10 -9.13 -0.69
CA TYR A 17 -7.68 -8.02 -1.54
C TYR A 17 -7.13 -8.48 -2.89
N ILE A 18 -6.30 -9.54 -2.91
CA ILE A 18 -5.83 -10.15 -4.15
C ILE A 18 -7.01 -10.64 -4.99
N ASN A 19 -8.00 -11.30 -4.39
CA ASN A 19 -9.19 -11.77 -5.10
C ASN A 19 -10.01 -10.61 -5.68
N THR A 20 -10.14 -9.50 -4.96
CA THR A 20 -10.77 -8.29 -5.51
C THR A 20 -10.02 -7.77 -6.74
N ILE A 21 -8.69 -7.68 -6.67
CA ILE A 21 -7.87 -7.22 -7.81
C ILE A 21 -7.98 -8.18 -8.99
N LYS A 22 -7.89 -9.50 -8.74
CA LYS A 22 -8.10 -10.53 -9.77
C LYS A 22 -9.45 -10.34 -10.46
N LYS A 23 -10.51 -10.18 -9.68
CA LYS A 23 -11.87 -9.96 -10.20
C LYS A 23 -11.93 -8.69 -11.05
N THR A 24 -11.40 -7.56 -10.57
CA THR A 24 -11.37 -6.30 -11.32
C THR A 24 -10.59 -6.41 -12.63
N ILE A 25 -9.48 -7.13 -12.65
CA ILE A 25 -8.70 -7.38 -13.86
C ILE A 25 -9.50 -8.25 -14.84
N THR A 26 -10.10 -9.33 -14.36
CA THR A 26 -10.83 -10.29 -15.21
C THR A 26 -12.15 -9.70 -15.76
N GLU A 27 -12.83 -8.84 -15.01
CA GLU A 27 -14.09 -8.20 -15.44
C GLU A 27 -13.89 -7.08 -16.46
N ASN A 28 -12.65 -6.65 -16.69
CA ASN A 28 -12.31 -5.60 -17.65
C ASN A 28 -11.33 -6.11 -18.69
N GLU A 29 -11.81 -6.32 -19.91
CA GLU A 29 -11.02 -6.93 -21.01
C GLU A 29 -9.67 -6.23 -21.23
N LYS A 30 -9.67 -4.90 -21.33
CA LYS A 30 -8.44 -4.10 -21.46
C LYS A 30 -7.46 -4.33 -20.29
N SER A 31 -7.96 -4.35 -19.06
CA SER A 31 -7.13 -4.60 -17.88
C SER A 31 -6.58 -6.03 -17.88
N LYS A 32 -7.33 -7.00 -18.39
CA LYS A 32 -6.87 -8.38 -18.56
C LYS A 32 -5.76 -8.49 -19.61
N GLU A 33 -5.91 -7.81 -20.74
CA GLU A 33 -4.88 -7.74 -21.78
C GLU A 33 -3.59 -7.09 -21.26
N ASP A 34 -3.69 -5.92 -20.65
CA ASP A 34 -2.54 -5.21 -20.06
C ASP A 34 -1.84 -6.08 -19.00
N PHE A 35 -2.61 -6.80 -18.19
CA PHE A 35 -2.08 -7.72 -17.20
C PHE A 35 -1.37 -8.93 -17.84
N ASN A 36 -1.93 -9.52 -18.90
CA ASN A 36 -1.31 -10.62 -19.61
C ASN A 36 0.03 -10.19 -20.24
N VAL A 37 0.09 -9.02 -20.89
CA VAL A 37 1.34 -8.45 -21.44
C VAL A 37 2.38 -8.28 -20.33
N TYR A 38 1.96 -7.77 -19.16
CA TYR A 38 2.83 -7.66 -18.00
C TYR A 38 3.38 -9.01 -17.53
N LEU A 39 2.53 -10.05 -17.44
CA LEU A 39 2.96 -11.41 -17.08
C LEU A 39 3.97 -11.99 -18.08
N THR A 40 3.71 -11.83 -19.39
CA THR A 40 4.63 -12.24 -20.46
C THR A 40 5.97 -11.51 -20.36
N SER A 41 5.97 -10.21 -20.06
CA SER A 41 7.21 -9.44 -19.87
C SER A 41 8.06 -9.93 -18.70
N LEU A 42 7.42 -10.56 -17.71
CA LEU A 42 8.08 -11.16 -16.55
C LEU A 42 8.45 -12.63 -16.77
N GLY A 43 7.98 -13.26 -17.85
CA GLY A 43 8.19 -14.67 -18.13
C GLY A 43 7.53 -15.60 -17.10
N VAL A 44 6.40 -15.19 -16.51
CA VAL A 44 5.68 -15.97 -15.50
C VAL A 44 4.24 -16.20 -15.93
N SER A 45 3.68 -17.34 -15.54
CA SER A 45 2.25 -17.60 -15.63
C SER A 45 1.46 -16.79 -14.60
N GLU A 46 0.15 -16.67 -14.83
CA GLU A 46 -0.76 -16.02 -13.90
C GLU A 46 -0.74 -16.68 -12.51
N ASP A 47 -0.77 -18.01 -12.45
CA ASP A 47 -0.74 -18.75 -11.19
C ASP A 47 0.56 -18.57 -10.42
N GLU A 48 1.71 -18.60 -11.12
CA GLU A 48 3.01 -18.32 -10.50
C GLU A 48 3.06 -16.90 -9.94
N PHE A 49 2.56 -15.92 -10.69
CA PHE A 49 2.53 -14.54 -10.25
C PHE A 49 1.72 -14.37 -8.96
N TRP A 50 0.50 -14.90 -8.92
CA TRP A 50 -0.40 -14.73 -7.78
C TRP A 50 0.05 -15.50 -6.54
N ASN A 51 0.67 -16.67 -6.72
CA ASN A 51 1.18 -17.48 -5.61
C ASN A 51 2.59 -17.09 -5.15
N SER A 52 3.27 -16.21 -5.88
CA SER A 52 4.62 -15.81 -5.51
C SER A 52 4.65 -15.06 -4.17
N LYS A 53 5.64 -15.41 -3.33
CA LYS A 53 5.90 -14.71 -2.07
C LYS A 53 6.13 -13.21 -2.28
N LYS A 54 6.69 -12.83 -3.44
CA LYS A 54 6.95 -11.43 -3.81
C LYS A 54 5.64 -10.66 -4.03
N THR A 55 4.71 -11.23 -4.78
CA THR A 55 3.39 -10.63 -5.05
C THR A 55 2.57 -10.51 -3.77
N ILE A 56 2.46 -11.58 -2.98
CA ILE A 56 1.74 -11.58 -1.69
C ILE A 56 2.32 -10.50 -0.76
N LYS A 57 3.66 -10.40 -0.67
CA LYS A 57 4.34 -9.38 0.13
C LYS A 57 4.05 -7.96 -0.38
N ALA A 58 4.02 -7.75 -1.70
CA ALA A 58 3.70 -6.46 -2.30
C ALA A 58 2.27 -6.01 -1.94
N TYR A 59 1.27 -6.88 -2.10
CA TYR A 59 -0.11 -6.59 -1.73
C TYR A 59 -0.30 -6.37 -0.24
N ARG A 60 0.38 -7.16 0.61
CA ARG A 60 0.40 -6.93 2.06
C ARG A 60 0.95 -5.55 2.41
N ASN A 61 2.03 -5.13 1.76
CA ASN A 61 2.60 -3.81 1.96
C ASN A 61 1.65 -2.70 1.48
N ALA A 62 0.98 -2.89 0.33
CA ALA A 62 -0.01 -1.94 -0.18
C ALA A 62 -1.17 -1.75 0.81
N LEU A 63 -1.72 -2.85 1.35
CA LEU A 63 -2.75 -2.80 2.40
C LEU A 63 -2.27 -2.10 3.67
N MET A 64 -1.05 -2.42 4.13
CA MET A 64 -0.47 -1.73 5.29
C MET A 64 -0.33 -0.22 5.07
N ILE A 65 0.09 0.18 3.87
CA ILE A 65 0.20 1.60 3.50
C ILE A 65 -1.19 2.24 3.46
N GLY A 66 -2.17 1.56 2.88
CA GLY A 66 -3.57 2.00 2.83
C GLY A 66 -4.14 2.24 4.23
N LYS A 67 -4.02 1.25 5.12
CA LYS A 67 -4.44 1.36 6.53
C LYS A 67 -3.73 2.50 7.25
N TYR A 68 -2.41 2.63 7.07
CA TYR A 68 -1.64 3.71 7.67
C TYR A 68 -2.12 5.09 7.20
N LYS A 69 -2.32 5.28 5.89
CA LYS A 69 -2.91 6.51 5.33
C LYS A 69 -4.30 6.78 5.89
N GLY A 70 -5.14 5.75 6.00
CA GLY A 70 -6.49 5.82 6.58
C GLY A 70 -6.49 6.41 7.99
N LEU A 71 -5.61 5.93 8.87
CA LEU A 71 -5.49 6.49 10.22
C LEU A 71 -5.14 7.98 10.21
N TYR A 72 -4.20 8.42 9.36
CA TYR A 72 -3.89 9.85 9.27
C TYR A 72 -5.04 10.67 8.69
N ARG A 73 -5.79 10.13 7.73
CA ARG A 73 -6.98 10.80 7.19
C ARG A 73 -8.00 11.06 8.29
N VAL A 74 -8.31 10.06 9.11
CA VAL A 74 -9.24 10.19 10.25
C VAL A 74 -8.74 11.26 11.21
N THR A 75 -7.51 11.15 11.72
CA THR A 75 -6.94 12.12 12.66
C THR A 75 -6.88 13.56 12.09
N ILE A 76 -6.58 13.71 10.79
CA ILE A 76 -6.51 15.03 10.15
C ILE A 76 -7.91 15.59 9.92
N LYS A 77 -8.89 14.76 9.56
CA LYS A 77 -10.28 15.19 9.36
C LYS A 77 -10.91 15.64 10.69
N GLU A 78 -10.66 14.93 11.78
CA GLU A 78 -11.08 15.33 13.13
C GLU A 78 -10.47 16.68 13.54
N LYS A 79 -9.18 16.89 13.23
CA LYS A 79 -8.48 18.15 13.55
C LYS A 79 -8.87 19.32 12.63
N TYR A 80 -9.31 19.04 11.41
CA TYR A 80 -9.61 20.04 10.39
C TYR A 80 -10.91 19.69 9.64
N PRO A 81 -12.08 19.80 10.29
CA PRO A 81 -13.36 19.35 9.72
C PRO A 81 -13.76 20.13 8.45
N ASN A 82 -13.34 21.39 8.34
CA ASN A 82 -13.69 22.27 7.22
C ASN A 82 -12.77 22.13 6.00
N LYS A 83 -11.81 21.21 6.01
CA LYS A 83 -10.91 21.00 4.87
C LYS A 83 -11.53 20.09 3.84
N SER A 84 -11.34 20.45 2.56
CA SER A 84 -11.75 19.59 1.46
C SER A 84 -10.92 18.30 1.42
N HIS A 85 -11.45 17.28 0.75
CA HIS A 85 -10.75 16.00 0.59
C HIS A 85 -9.33 16.17 0.04
N SER A 86 -9.15 16.99 -1.00
CA SER A 86 -7.83 17.29 -1.60
C SER A 86 -6.86 17.93 -0.60
N GLN A 87 -7.34 18.81 0.26
CA GLN A 87 -6.51 19.43 1.30
C GLN A 87 -6.11 18.42 2.39
N ILE A 88 -7.02 17.53 2.78
CA ILE A 88 -6.73 16.43 3.72
C ILE A 88 -5.66 15.51 3.11
N GLU A 89 -5.76 15.14 1.84
CA GLU A 89 -4.76 14.29 1.17
C GLU A 89 -3.37 14.92 1.16
N LYS A 90 -3.28 16.22 0.87
CA LYS A 90 -2.00 16.95 0.92
C LYS A 90 -1.38 16.90 2.32
N LEU A 91 -2.18 17.07 3.37
CA LEU A 91 -1.72 17.00 4.76
C LEU A 91 -1.29 15.60 5.18
N VAL A 92 -2.03 14.56 4.76
CA VAL A 92 -1.66 13.15 4.98
C VAL A 92 -0.32 12.86 4.32
N LYS A 93 -0.14 13.25 3.05
CA LYS A 93 1.12 13.06 2.31
C LYS A 93 2.28 13.77 2.98
N LYS A 94 2.10 15.02 3.41
CA LYS A 94 3.12 15.79 4.14
C LYS A 94 3.55 15.07 5.42
N LYS A 95 2.58 14.64 6.23
CA LYS A 95 2.84 13.98 7.52
C LYS A 95 3.56 12.63 7.35
N ILE A 96 3.23 11.87 6.31
CA ILE A 96 3.94 10.64 5.97
C ILE A 96 5.39 10.93 5.56
N ASN A 97 5.62 11.93 4.71
CA ASN A 97 6.96 12.32 4.27
C ASN A 97 7.84 12.79 5.44
N GLU A 98 7.28 13.56 6.37
CA GLU A 98 7.98 13.99 7.59
C GLU A 98 8.44 12.78 8.42
N GLN A 99 7.56 11.80 8.64
CA GLN A 99 7.90 10.57 9.37
C GLN A 99 9.00 9.77 8.66
N ILE A 100 8.96 9.69 7.32
CA ILE A 100 10.01 9.03 6.53
C ILE A 100 11.33 9.76 6.69
N ALA A 101 11.35 11.08 6.63
CA ALA A 101 12.55 11.89 6.83
C ALA A 101 13.16 11.68 8.22
N ILE A 102 12.33 11.69 9.27
CA ILE A 102 12.77 11.43 10.66
C ILE A 102 13.42 10.05 10.77
N LYS A 103 12.79 9.00 10.22
CA LYS A 103 13.38 7.64 10.25
C LYS A 103 14.66 7.52 9.45
N ARG A 104 14.74 8.15 8.26
CA ARG A 104 15.98 8.16 7.47
C ARG A 104 17.13 8.83 8.22
N LYS A 105 16.87 9.95 8.90
CA LYS A 105 17.88 10.62 9.75
C LYS A 105 18.33 9.70 10.89
N LYS A 106 17.41 9.04 11.59
CA LYS A 106 17.72 8.09 12.69
C LYS A 106 18.58 6.90 12.23
N ILE A 107 18.36 6.39 11.01
CA ILE A 107 19.16 5.29 10.44
C ILE A 107 20.56 5.76 10.07
N LYS A 108 20.70 6.98 9.51
CA LYS A 108 22.03 7.54 9.20
C LYS A 108 22.88 7.66 10.46
N ILE A 109 22.32 8.19 11.56
CA ILE A 109 23.04 8.34 12.84
C ILE A 109 23.54 6.99 13.36
N LYS A 110 22.74 5.92 13.26
CA LYS A 110 23.13 4.57 13.69
C LYS A 110 24.18 3.87 12.81
N LYS A 111 24.46 4.36 11.60
CA LYS A 111 25.50 3.80 10.72
C LYS A 111 26.88 4.41 10.97
N TYR A 112 26.95 5.51 11.72
CA TYR A 112 28.18 6.22 12.07
C TYR A 112 28.58 6.03 13.55
N GLN A 113 27.94 5.08 14.24
CA GLN A 113 28.34 4.54 15.54
C GLN A 113 28.68 3.07 15.36
#